data_AF-A0AAD5L7T0-F1
#
_entry.id   AF-A0AAD5L7T0-F1
#
_cell.length_a   1.000
_cell.length_b   1.000
_cell.length_c   1.000
_cell.angle_alpha   90.00
_cell.angle_beta   90.00
_cell.angle_gamma   90.00
#
_symmetry.space_group_name_H-M   'P 1'
#
loop_
_entity.id
_entity.type
_entity.pdbx_description
1 polymer ?
#
loop_
_entity_poly.entity_id
_entity_poly.type
_entity_poly.pdbx_seq_one_letter_code
_entity_poly.pdbx_strand_id
1 'polypeptide(L)'
;MSTAAPTLHTAPTALIPVADGSEEIEAVTLADVLVRGGVQVTVASVGQKEQNVVRMSRGVGLRADRAIEACVDLSFDAILVPGDVT
;
A
#
# COMPACT_ATOMS: atom_id res chain seq x y z
N MET A 1 -30.34 -23.67 20.30
CA MET A 1 -29.01 -23.90 19.70
C MET A 1 -28.98 -23.23 18.34
N SER A 2 -28.32 -22.09 18.21
CA SER A 2 -28.11 -21.42 16.92
C SER A 2 -26.61 -21.23 16.77
N THR A 3 -25.99 -22.04 15.92
CA THR A 3 -24.59 -21.88 15.51
C THR A 3 -24.58 -20.87 14.36
N ALA A 4 -24.03 -19.69 14.58
CA ALA A 4 -23.77 -18.74 13.50
C ALA A 4 -22.77 -19.38 12.53
N ALA A 5 -23.08 -19.33 11.23
CA ALA A 5 -22.14 -19.71 10.18
C ALA A 5 -20.89 -18.81 10.28
N PRO A 6 -19.68 -19.33 10.01
CA PRO A 6 -18.48 -18.50 9.98
C PRO A 6 -18.69 -17.41 8.92
N THR A 7 -18.68 -16.15 9.34
CA THR A 7 -18.62 -15.02 8.40
C THR A 7 -17.34 -15.18 7.60
N LEU A 8 -17.46 -15.43 6.29
CA LEU A 8 -16.34 -15.35 5.36
C LEU A 8 -15.81 -13.92 5.43
N HIS A 9 -14.72 -13.71 6.17
CA HIS A 9 -14.05 -12.43 6.17
C HIS A 9 -13.43 -12.27 4.78
N THR A 10 -13.92 -11.32 3.98
CA THR A 10 -13.26 -10.93 2.75
C THR A 10 -11.81 -10.57 3.09
N ALA A 11 -10.85 -10.93 2.22
CA ALA A 11 -9.44 -10.66 2.46
C ALA A 11 -9.24 -9.16 2.81
N PRO A 12 -8.64 -8.83 3.98
CA PRO A 12 -8.43 -7.45 4.40
C PRO A 12 -7.68 -6.65 3.33
N THR A 13 -7.87 -5.35 3.32
CA THR A 13 -7.33 -4.41 2.33
C THR A 13 -6.37 -3.43 2.99
N ALA A 14 -5.27 -3.11 2.32
CA ALA A 14 -4.28 -2.17 2.82
C ALA A 14 -3.84 -1.18 1.74
N LEU A 15 -3.68 0.08 2.12
CA LEU A 15 -3.09 1.14 1.30
C LEU A 15 -1.68 1.45 1.80
N ILE A 16 -0.71 1.45 0.90
CA ILE A 16 0.67 1.90 1.16
C ILE A 16 0.95 3.12 0.28
N PRO A 17 0.80 4.36 0.79
CA PRO A 17 1.19 5.54 0.06
C PRO A 17 2.72 5.64 -0.01
N VAL A 18 3.25 5.96 -1.19
CA VAL A 18 4.69 6.17 -1.43
C VAL A 18 4.90 7.48 -2.16
N ALA A 19 5.90 8.25 -1.77
CA ALA A 19 6.29 9.51 -2.38
C ALA A 19 7.76 9.46 -2.80
N ASP A 20 8.23 10.51 -3.49
CA ASP A 20 9.67 10.69 -3.59
C ASP A 20 10.26 10.86 -2.19
N GLY A 21 11.38 10.18 -1.92
CA GLY A 21 12.00 10.15 -0.60
C GLY A 21 11.49 9.06 0.34
N SER A 22 10.38 8.37 0.04
CA SER A 22 9.96 7.24 0.88
C SER A 22 11.05 6.17 0.98
N GLU A 23 11.16 5.54 2.15
CA GLU A 23 12.13 4.47 2.41
C GLU A 23 11.73 3.17 1.69
N GLU A 24 12.62 2.67 0.81
CA GLU A 24 12.29 1.53 -0.06
C GLU A 24 12.14 0.19 0.65
N ILE A 25 12.90 -0.06 1.72
CA ILE A 25 12.86 -1.33 2.45
C ILE A 25 11.55 -1.42 3.23
N GLU A 26 11.11 -0.35 3.88
CA GLU A 26 9.83 -0.29 4.59
C GLU A 26 8.66 -0.48 3.62
N ALA A 27 8.61 0.28 2.52
CA ALA A 27 7.54 0.17 1.52
C ALA A 27 7.41 -1.25 0.95
N VAL A 28 8.53 -1.84 0.51
CA VAL A 28 8.54 -3.17 -0.11
C VAL A 28 8.28 -4.27 0.91
N THR A 29 8.83 -4.15 2.13
CA THR A 29 8.64 -5.16 3.18
C THR A 29 7.18 -5.19 3.65
N LEU A 30 6.55 -4.02 3.84
CA LEU A 30 5.14 -3.94 4.20
C LEU A 30 4.26 -4.60 3.12
N ALA A 31 4.48 -4.27 1.85
CA ALA A 31 3.73 -4.86 0.75
C ALA A 31 3.93 -6.38 0.68
N ASP A 32 5.17 -6.85 0.74
CA ASP A 32 5.53 -8.27 0.61
C ASP A 32 4.95 -9.12 1.76
N VAL A 33 5.10 -8.66 3.01
CA VAL A 33 4.58 -9.37 4.19
C VAL A 33 3.05 -9.43 4.17
N LEU A 34 2.38 -8.32 3.86
CA LEU A 34 0.92 -8.26 3.83
C LEU A 34 0.32 -9.12 2.71
N VAL A 35 0.89 -9.09 1.51
CA VAL A 35 0.45 -9.94 0.40
C VAL A 35 0.61 -11.42 0.76
N ARG A 36 1.74 -11.82 1.36
CA ARG A 36 1.94 -13.21 1.85
C ARG A 36 0.95 -13.58 2.98
N GLY A 37 0.49 -12.61 3.75
CA GLY A 37 -0.54 -12.76 4.78
C GLY A 37 -1.97 -12.81 4.24
N GLY A 38 -2.17 -12.73 2.92
CA GLY A 38 -3.50 -12.75 2.30
C GLY A 38 -4.22 -11.41 2.32
N VAL A 39 -3.52 -10.30 2.56
CA VAL A 39 -4.06 -8.94 2.48
C VAL A 39 -3.98 -8.43 1.04
N GLN A 40 -5.05 -7.79 0.57
CA GLN A 40 -5.09 -7.09 -0.70
C GLN A 40 -4.42 -5.72 -0.56
N VAL A 41 -3.17 -5.62 -1.01
CA VAL A 41 -2.37 -4.39 -0.93
C VAL A 41 -2.55 -3.54 -2.18
N THR A 42 -2.74 -2.24 -2.00
CA THR A 42 -2.60 -1.21 -3.05
C THR A 42 -1.45 -0.30 -2.68
N VAL A 43 -0.43 -0.20 -3.55
CA VAL A 43 0.62 0.80 -3.45
C VAL A 43 0.21 2.02 -4.26
N ALA A 44 0.18 3.20 -3.65
CA ALA A 44 -0.28 4.43 -4.30
C ALA A 44 0.81 5.51 -4.35
N SER A 45 1.09 6.04 -5.54
CA SER A 45 2.06 7.14 -5.68
C SER A 45 1.44 8.47 -5.26
N VAL A 46 2.14 9.19 -4.39
CA VAL A 46 1.80 10.54 -3.94
C VAL A 46 2.50 11.58 -4.81
N GLY A 47 1.73 12.59 -5.22
CA GLY A 47 2.18 13.63 -6.13
C GLY A 47 1.97 13.25 -7.60
N GLN A 48 1.99 14.26 -8.46
CA GLN A 48 1.82 14.05 -9.91
C GLN A 48 3.05 13.32 -10.49
N LYS A 49 2.98 11.99 -10.57
CA LYS A 49 4.06 11.13 -11.09
C LYS A 49 3.72 10.60 -12.47
N GLU A 50 4.66 10.72 -13.39
CA GLU A 50 4.56 10.05 -14.68
C GLU A 50 4.56 8.52 -14.44
N GLN A 51 3.57 7.83 -15.00
CA GLN A 51 3.43 6.36 -14.88
C GLN A 51 3.40 5.83 -13.44
N ASN A 52 3.05 6.68 -12.46
CA ASN A 52 3.06 6.36 -11.02
C ASN A 52 4.43 5.91 -10.49
N VAL A 53 5.53 6.37 -11.11
CA VAL A 53 6.89 6.04 -10.68
C VAL A 53 7.39 7.09 -9.68
N VAL A 54 7.80 6.65 -8.50
CA VAL A 54 8.44 7.48 -7.45
C VAL A 54 9.93 7.17 -7.34
N ARG A 55 10.71 8.18 -6.95
CA ARG A 55 12.14 8.03 -6.63
C ARG A 55 12.30 7.87 -5.11
N MET A 56 12.53 6.63 -4.69
CA MET A 56 12.72 6.29 -3.27
C MET A 56 14.02 6.90 -2.72
N SER A 57 14.19 6.87 -1.41
CA SER A 57 15.26 7.60 -0.72
C SER A 57 16.68 7.25 -1.16
N ARG A 58 16.97 5.98 -1.49
CA ARG A 58 18.30 5.58 -2.03
C ARG A 58 18.34 5.52 -3.56
N GLY A 59 17.38 6.17 -4.20
CA GLY A 59 17.30 6.27 -5.65
C GLY A 59 16.77 5.02 -6.34
N VAL A 60 16.08 4.13 -5.62
CA VAL A 60 15.30 3.07 -6.27
C VAL A 60 14.11 3.71 -6.99
N GLY A 61 13.83 3.27 -8.21
CA GLY A 61 12.59 3.62 -8.90
C GLY A 61 11.52 2.60 -8.54
N LEU A 62 10.42 3.04 -7.93
CA LEU A 62 9.30 2.19 -7.58
C LEU A 62 8.06 2.61 -8.38
N ARG A 63 7.47 1.68 -9.12
CA ARG A 63 6.20 1.90 -9.83
C ARG A 63 5.04 1.48 -8.94
N ALA A 64 4.23 2.44 -8.53
CA ALA A 64 3.02 2.17 -7.75
C ALA A 64 1.87 1.66 -8.66
N ASP A 65 0.87 1.04 -8.05
CA ASP A 65 -0.29 0.49 -8.76
C ASP A 65 -1.16 1.60 -9.37
N ARG A 66 -1.34 2.70 -8.62
CA ARG A 66 -2.16 3.85 -9.01
C ARG A 66 -1.69 5.13 -8.32
N ALA A 67 -2.20 6.27 -8.80
CA ALA A 67 -2.04 7.54 -8.11
C ALA A 67 -2.93 7.60 -6.86
N ILE A 68 -2.51 8.31 -5.81
CA ILE A 68 -3.27 8.40 -4.54
C ILE A 68 -4.62 9.08 -4.73
N GLU A 69 -4.76 9.96 -5.71
CA GLU A 69 -6.01 10.61 -6.08
C GLU A 69 -7.05 9.60 -6.57
N ALA A 70 -6.62 8.47 -7.15
CA ALA A 70 -7.50 7.37 -7.55
C ALA A 70 -7.95 6.49 -6.36
N CYS A 71 -7.50 6.79 -5.14
CA CYS A 71 -7.87 6.09 -3.91
C CYS A 71 -8.88 6.83 -3.04
N VAL A 72 -9.26 8.07 -3.38
CA VAL A 72 -10.10 8.96 -2.53
C VAL A 72 -11.45 8.33 -2.17
N ASP A 73 -12.08 7.63 -3.12
CA ASP A 73 -13.39 7.00 -2.91
C ASP A 73 -13.29 5.51 -2.49
N LEU A 74 -12.08 5.03 -2.19
CA LEU A 74 -11.84 3.66 -1.75
C LEU A 74 -11.73 3.59 -0.23
N SER A 75 -12.21 2.50 0.34
CA SER A 75 -12.03 2.17 1.76
C SER A 75 -10.95 1.11 1.92
N PHE A 76 -10.13 1.24 2.95
CA PHE A 76 -9.09 0.29 3.32
C PHE A 76 -9.20 -0.06 4.80
N ASP A 77 -8.91 -1.31 5.15
CA ASP A 77 -8.87 -1.75 6.54
C ASP A 77 -7.65 -1.21 7.28
N ALA A 78 -6.57 -0.89 6.54
CA ALA A 78 -5.37 -0.26 7.07
C ALA A 78 -4.70 0.69 6.05
N ILE A 79 -4.04 1.73 6.57
CA ILE A 79 -3.11 2.58 5.82
C ILE A 79 -1.76 2.48 6.52
N LEU A 80 -0.73 2.04 5.80
CA LEU A 80 0.62 1.87 6.35
C LEU A 80 1.55 2.86 5.65
N VAL A 81 2.08 3.82 6.40
CA VAL A 81 2.89 4.92 5.87
C VAL A 81 4.36 4.58 6.10
N PRO A 82 5.14 4.31 5.03
CA PRO A 82 6.58 4.18 5.14
C PRO A 82 7.19 5.49 5.62
N GLY A 83 8.28 5.39 6.38
CA GLY A 83 9.07 6.52 6.79
C GLY A 83 9.86 7.16 5.64
N ASP A 84 10.74 8.06 6.06
CA ASP A 84 11.71 8.74 5.22
C ASP A 84 13.11 8.48 5.83
N VAL A 85 14.17 8.67 5.04
CA VAL A 85 15.53 8.78 5.58
C VAL A 85 15.85 10.28 5.60
N THR A 86 15.89 10.85 6.80
CA THR A 86 16.29 12.25 7.00
C THR A 86 17.63 12.58 6.33
#